data_AF-F8MLD7-F1
#
_entry.id   AF-F8MLD7-F1
#
_cell.length_a   1.000
_cell.length_b   1.000
_cell.length_c   1.000
_cell.angle_alpha   90.00
_cell.angle_beta   90.00
_cell.angle_gamma   90.00
#
_symmetry.space_group_name_H-M   'P 1'
#
loop_
_entity.id
_entity.type
_entity.pdbx_description
1 polymer ?
#
loop_
_entity_poly.entity_id
_entity_poly.type
_entity_poly.pdbx_seq_one_letter_code
_entity_poly.pdbx_strand_id
1 'polypeptide(L)'
;MSAQSKKNIKWVEGLRGITSALVISTHLARALDFPLFWPADEKDGPPRLLQIPYLRIPWQGRLGVPIFAFLTGFVCAAKPLKLAYQQGNQSASLMTVARSAFRRPPRLVLPAVIATLISFVLSILGAYTASNRCDSFWVRFDAPDPLPLGANFRRLFRALLDTWTTTENVYDRHQWAMRPLLIGAFQVYIVLAATIGMRFRYRILVHILLVAYWLLNTGPLTETFGANLALGTLLAELSQHRPTQNFIAKYQRILSYVIVPILLLIGGYVGSYPHEHEDWAPWSLRLHKFLVDPAGDGSRGSFIVPRGSNAGRRTSAFMIQCVAVSIFLSPSLQNLLSHRLLLWLGHHSFAVYLTHGTILRTLGMWIVYGISGQPWVDPGRNEDGSPKEPNWLHPKSRGHKVASIIIFTAVTYVAAWAWMKWVDTACARATQWLEKKVFDDDEGAEGGKAGVAEKGYANGGPSREHAQPLLNGGEARVPPP
;
A
#
# COMPACT_ATOMS: atom_id res chain seq x y z
N MET A 1 -23.15 5.65 -18.19
CA MET A 1 -22.49 4.86 -17.12
C MET A 1 -23.45 4.77 -15.94
N SER A 2 -23.96 3.58 -15.59
CA SER A 2 -24.88 3.45 -14.45
C SER A 2 -24.20 3.85 -13.13
N ALA A 3 -24.94 4.51 -12.24
CA ALA A 3 -24.44 4.99 -10.95
C ALA A 3 -23.79 3.89 -10.09
N GLN A 4 -24.20 2.63 -10.28
CA GLN A 4 -23.64 1.43 -9.65
C GLN A 4 -22.16 1.18 -10.02
N SER A 5 -21.80 1.38 -11.29
CA SER A 5 -20.41 1.20 -11.75
C SER A 5 -19.45 2.28 -11.22
N LYS A 6 -19.95 3.47 -10.87
CA LYS A 6 -19.14 4.54 -10.26
C LYS A 6 -18.98 4.36 -8.74
N LYS A 7 -19.96 3.74 -8.05
CA LYS A 7 -19.83 3.33 -6.63
C LYS A 7 -18.79 2.22 -6.44
N ASN A 8 -18.70 1.26 -7.38
CA ASN A 8 -17.83 0.09 -7.27
C ASN A 8 -16.31 0.34 -7.31
N ILE A 9 -15.84 1.56 -7.56
CA ILE A 9 -14.39 1.88 -7.58
C ILE A 9 -13.99 2.84 -6.45
N LYS A 10 -14.91 3.64 -5.91
CA LYS A 10 -14.60 4.63 -4.86
C LYS A 10 -14.05 3.99 -3.59
N TRP A 11 -14.57 2.83 -3.19
CA TRP A 11 -14.07 2.12 -2.02
C TRP A 11 -12.60 1.70 -2.17
N VAL A 12 -12.11 1.47 -3.39
CA VAL A 12 -10.70 1.14 -3.65
C VAL A 12 -9.80 2.32 -3.29
N GLU A 13 -10.17 3.53 -3.71
CA GLU A 13 -9.46 4.76 -3.33
C GLU A 13 -9.53 4.96 -1.82
N GLY A 14 -10.71 4.76 -1.21
CA GLY A 14 -10.87 4.80 0.25
C GLY A 14 -9.96 3.84 1.01
N LEU A 15 -9.84 2.60 0.53
CA LEU A 15 -8.97 1.59 1.11
C LEU A 15 -7.49 1.99 1.00
N ARG A 16 -7.07 2.60 -0.13
CA ARG A 16 -5.72 3.21 -0.25
C ARG A 16 -5.49 4.30 0.80
N GLY A 17 -6.53 5.08 1.11
CA GLY A 17 -6.46 6.15 2.10
C GLY A 17 -6.27 5.63 3.53
N ILE A 18 -6.99 4.58 3.92
CA ILE A 18 -6.73 3.89 5.20
C ILE A 18 -5.30 3.33 5.22
N THR A 19 -4.88 2.73 4.10
CA THR A 19 -3.55 2.14 3.97
C THR A 19 -2.44 3.17 4.17
N SER A 20 -2.57 4.38 3.61
CA SER A 20 -1.56 5.44 3.80
C SER A 20 -1.49 5.94 5.25
N ALA A 21 -2.62 6.06 5.93
CA ALA A 21 -2.66 6.39 7.36
C ALA A 21 -1.97 5.31 8.21
N LEU A 22 -2.24 4.02 7.94
CA LEU A 22 -1.60 2.90 8.63
C LEU A 22 -0.08 2.87 8.46
N VAL A 23 0.42 3.24 7.28
CA VAL A 23 1.86 3.37 7.01
C VAL A 23 2.47 4.46 7.89
N ILE A 24 1.86 5.65 7.94
CA ILE A 24 2.30 6.75 8.82
C ILE A 24 2.33 6.31 10.28
N SER A 25 1.24 5.72 10.78
CA SER A 25 1.14 5.26 12.17
C SER A 25 2.18 4.20 12.51
N THR A 26 2.44 3.26 11.60
CA THR A 26 3.48 2.23 11.75
C THR A 26 4.87 2.84 11.88
N HIS A 27 5.24 3.75 10.98
CA HIS A 27 6.59 4.31 10.97
C HIS A 27 6.84 5.25 12.15
N LEU A 28 5.80 5.97 12.60
CA LEU A 28 5.84 6.70 13.86
C LEU A 28 6.05 5.77 15.06
N ALA A 29 5.31 4.65 15.13
CA ALA A 29 5.49 3.67 16.19
C ALA A 29 6.90 3.07 16.16
N ARG A 30 7.43 2.65 15.00
CA ARG A 30 8.81 2.15 14.89
C ARG A 30 9.86 3.17 15.31
N ALA A 31 9.66 4.44 14.97
CA ALA A 31 10.62 5.48 15.26
C ALA A 31 10.59 5.91 16.73
N LEU A 32 9.41 5.98 17.36
CA LEU A 32 9.23 6.68 18.65
C LEU A 32 8.82 5.78 19.83
N ASP A 33 8.24 4.60 19.55
CA ASP A 33 7.69 3.65 20.54
C ASP A 33 7.65 2.21 19.97
N PHE A 34 8.84 1.63 19.75
CA PHE A 34 9.00 0.28 19.18
C PHE A 34 8.32 -0.84 20.00
N PRO A 35 8.27 -0.80 21.35
CA PRO A 35 7.61 -1.85 22.14
C PRO A 35 6.11 -2.05 21.82
N LEU A 36 5.44 -1.12 21.13
CA LEU A 36 4.08 -1.32 20.61
C LEU A 36 3.95 -2.51 19.63
N PHE A 37 5.07 -3.02 19.10
CA PHE A 37 5.10 -4.19 18.22
C PHE A 37 5.07 -5.52 18.99
N TRP A 38 5.30 -5.49 20.30
CA TRP A 38 5.25 -6.65 21.19
C TRP A 38 3.86 -6.79 21.82
N PRO A 39 3.51 -7.95 22.39
CA PRO A 39 2.20 -8.13 23.01
C PRO A 39 2.11 -7.53 24.41
N ALA A 40 3.25 -7.23 25.06
CA ALA A 40 3.40 -6.47 26.29
C ALA A 40 4.81 -5.80 26.29
N ASP A 41 5.08 -4.89 27.23
CA ASP A 41 6.42 -4.28 27.37
C ASP A 41 7.41 -5.21 28.12
N GLU A 42 6.90 -6.13 28.94
CA GLU A 42 7.67 -7.09 29.73
C GLU A 42 6.96 -8.45 29.74
N LYS A 43 7.72 -9.53 30.01
CA LYS A 43 7.17 -10.89 30.11
C LYS A 43 6.24 -10.99 31.33
N ASP A 44 5.04 -11.52 31.10
CA ASP A 44 3.97 -11.68 32.11
C ASP A 44 3.45 -10.35 32.72
N GLY A 45 3.87 -9.20 32.18
CA GLY A 45 3.37 -7.88 32.55
C GLY A 45 2.02 -7.53 31.90
N PRO A 46 1.26 -6.57 32.46
CA PRO A 46 0.02 -6.13 31.84
C PRO A 46 0.30 -5.41 30.50
N PRO A 47 -0.38 -5.78 29.40
CA PRO A 47 -0.20 -5.10 28.13
C PRO A 47 -0.77 -3.67 28.19
N ARG A 48 -0.11 -2.73 27.53
CA ARG A 48 -0.67 -1.39 27.30
C ARG A 48 -1.95 -1.49 26.48
N LEU A 49 -2.83 -0.48 26.59
CA LEU A 49 -4.07 -0.42 25.80
C LEU A 49 -3.81 -0.57 24.28
N LEU A 50 -2.68 -0.06 23.80
CA LEU A 50 -2.28 -0.14 22.39
C LEU A 50 -1.57 -1.46 22.02
N GLN A 51 -1.36 -2.38 22.97
CA GLN A 51 -0.76 -3.70 22.71
C GLN A 51 -1.79 -4.83 22.69
N ILE A 52 -3.02 -4.58 23.17
CA ILE A 52 -4.08 -5.60 23.20
C ILE A 52 -4.59 -5.96 21.78
N PRO A 53 -5.17 -7.16 21.60
CA PRO A 53 -5.74 -7.57 20.32
C PRO A 53 -6.74 -6.55 19.76
N TYR A 54 -6.84 -6.50 18.44
CA TYR A 54 -7.63 -5.53 17.67
C TYR A 54 -7.11 -4.09 17.75
N LEU A 55 -6.85 -3.56 18.94
CA LEU A 55 -6.37 -2.20 19.11
C LEU A 55 -4.96 -2.04 18.57
N ARG A 56 -4.09 -3.06 18.67
CA ARG A 56 -2.71 -3.03 18.15
C ARG A 56 -2.57 -3.00 16.63
N ILE A 57 -3.64 -3.30 15.90
CA ILE A 57 -3.65 -3.46 14.44
C ILE A 57 -3.10 -2.23 13.69
N PRO A 58 -3.39 -0.97 14.08
CA PRO A 58 -2.98 0.19 13.29
C PRO A 58 -1.47 0.44 13.18
N TRP A 59 -0.67 0.01 14.17
CA TRP A 59 0.78 0.26 14.21
C TRP A 59 1.65 -0.98 13.99
N GLN A 60 1.09 -2.19 13.86
CA GLN A 60 1.87 -3.44 13.74
C GLN A 60 2.79 -3.55 12.50
N GLY A 61 2.63 -2.66 11.52
CA GLY A 61 3.53 -2.49 10.37
C GLY A 61 3.56 -3.53 9.28
N ARG A 62 2.58 -4.44 9.25
CA ARG A 62 2.51 -5.54 8.25
C ARG A 62 1.26 -5.52 7.37
N LEU A 63 0.44 -4.47 7.45
CA LEU A 63 -0.84 -4.41 6.73
C LEU A 63 -0.77 -3.64 5.40
N GLY A 64 0.03 -2.59 5.35
CA GLY A 64 0.00 -1.64 4.23
C GLY A 64 0.31 -2.30 2.88
N VAL A 65 1.42 -3.05 2.84
CA VAL A 65 1.92 -3.70 1.62
C VAL A 65 0.97 -4.79 1.11
N PRO A 66 0.46 -5.73 1.93
CA PRO A 66 -0.58 -6.68 1.51
C PRO A 66 -1.84 -6.03 0.91
N ILE A 67 -2.31 -4.90 1.46
CA ILE A 67 -3.46 -4.18 0.90
C ILE A 67 -3.13 -3.63 -0.50
N PHE A 68 -1.95 -3.04 -0.69
CA PHE A 68 -1.52 -2.58 -2.02
C PHE A 68 -1.35 -3.73 -3.02
N ALA A 69 -0.91 -4.90 -2.58
CA ALA A 69 -0.85 -6.11 -3.40
C ALA A 69 -2.25 -6.56 -3.83
N PHE A 70 -3.19 -6.67 -2.88
CA PHE A 70 -4.60 -6.97 -3.18
C PHE A 70 -5.20 -5.97 -4.18
N LEU A 71 -5.03 -4.68 -3.91
CA LEU A 71 -5.54 -3.61 -4.78
C LEU A 71 -4.91 -3.63 -6.17
N THR A 72 -3.63 -4.01 -6.27
CA THR A 72 -2.97 -4.20 -7.57
C THR A 72 -3.67 -5.30 -8.37
N GLY A 73 -3.94 -6.46 -7.76
CA GLY A 73 -4.67 -7.55 -8.40
C GLY A 73 -6.07 -7.12 -8.87
N PHE A 74 -6.80 -6.46 -7.97
CA PHE A 74 -8.17 -6.02 -8.25
C PHE A 74 -8.24 -4.96 -9.37
N VAL A 75 -7.45 -3.90 -9.27
CA VAL A 75 -7.51 -2.76 -10.22
C VAL A 75 -6.98 -3.14 -11.60
N CYS A 76 -5.90 -3.92 -11.67
CA CYS A 76 -5.36 -4.38 -12.96
C CYS A 76 -6.35 -5.25 -13.73
N ALA A 77 -7.13 -6.07 -13.02
CA ALA A 77 -8.09 -6.97 -13.63
C ALA A 77 -9.42 -6.29 -13.96
N ALA A 78 -9.86 -5.30 -13.18
CA ALA A 78 -11.20 -4.72 -13.30
C ALA A 78 -11.54 -4.20 -14.71
N LYS A 79 -10.67 -3.40 -15.33
CA LYS A 79 -10.94 -2.82 -16.67
C LYS A 79 -10.87 -3.87 -17.78
N PRO A 80 -9.82 -4.69 -17.92
CA PRO A 80 -9.77 -5.77 -18.92
C PRO A 80 -10.98 -6.71 -18.83
N LEU A 81 -11.30 -7.20 -17.63
CA LEU A 81 -12.44 -8.12 -17.44
C LEU A 81 -13.77 -7.47 -17.84
N LYS A 82 -13.95 -6.18 -17.54
CA LYS A 82 -15.15 -5.44 -17.94
C LYS A 82 -15.28 -5.36 -19.47
N LEU A 83 -14.20 -5.06 -20.20
CA LEU A 83 -14.20 -5.01 -21.67
C LEU A 83 -14.49 -6.40 -22.26
N ALA A 84 -13.83 -7.43 -21.74
CA ALA A 84 -13.96 -8.79 -22.23
C ALA A 84 -15.39 -9.34 -22.08
N TYR A 85 -16.04 -9.12 -20.93
CA TYR A 85 -17.31 -9.80 -20.61
C TYR A 85 -18.54 -8.92 -20.62
N GLN A 86 -18.44 -7.65 -20.22
CA GLN A 86 -19.61 -6.76 -20.30
C GLN A 86 -19.80 -6.20 -21.71
N GLN A 87 -18.70 -6.03 -22.45
CA GLN A 87 -18.73 -5.46 -23.81
C GLN A 87 -18.45 -6.51 -24.89
N GLY A 88 -18.13 -7.75 -24.51
CA GLY A 88 -17.84 -8.83 -25.46
C GLY A 88 -16.60 -8.62 -26.31
N ASN A 89 -15.72 -7.68 -25.94
CA ASN A 89 -14.58 -7.28 -26.77
C ASN A 89 -13.26 -7.78 -26.18
N GLN A 90 -12.89 -9.02 -26.53
CA GLN A 90 -11.66 -9.66 -26.05
C GLN A 90 -10.40 -8.98 -26.62
N SER A 91 -10.43 -8.56 -27.89
CA SER A 91 -9.31 -7.87 -28.53
C SER A 91 -8.97 -6.54 -27.82
N ALA A 92 -9.97 -5.70 -27.58
CA ALA A 92 -9.80 -4.44 -26.84
C ALA A 92 -9.33 -4.66 -25.40
N SER A 93 -9.72 -5.78 -24.78
CA SER A 93 -9.24 -6.14 -23.45
C SER A 93 -7.74 -6.49 -23.47
N LEU A 94 -7.27 -7.31 -24.42
CA LEU A 94 -5.85 -7.64 -24.57
C LEU A 94 -5.01 -6.39 -24.88
N MET A 95 -5.49 -5.52 -25.76
CA MET A 95 -4.84 -4.23 -26.04
C MET A 95 -4.77 -3.36 -24.77
N THR A 96 -5.83 -3.36 -23.95
CA THR A 96 -5.82 -2.66 -22.66
C THR A 96 -4.80 -3.25 -21.69
N VAL A 97 -4.61 -4.57 -21.67
CA VAL A 97 -3.57 -5.23 -20.87
C VAL A 97 -2.19 -4.78 -21.33
N ALA A 98 -1.92 -4.79 -22.64
CA ALA A 98 -0.64 -4.36 -23.22
C ALA A 98 -0.30 -2.91 -22.87
N ARG A 99 -1.22 -1.97 -23.08
CA ARG A 99 -1.03 -0.55 -22.70
C ARG A 99 -0.86 -0.36 -21.19
N SER A 100 -1.50 -1.19 -20.37
CA SER A 100 -1.34 -1.12 -18.90
C SER A 100 -0.01 -1.71 -18.43
N ALA A 101 0.51 -2.73 -19.13
CA ALA A 101 1.85 -3.27 -18.91
C ALA A 101 2.94 -2.25 -19.24
N PHE A 102 2.78 -1.50 -20.34
CA PHE A 102 3.74 -0.47 -20.76
C PHE A 102 3.79 0.74 -19.83
N ARG A 103 2.63 1.27 -19.42
CA ARG A 103 2.58 2.52 -18.63
C ARG A 103 3.02 2.35 -17.19
N ARG A 104 3.02 1.12 -16.67
CA ARG A 104 3.21 0.87 -15.24
C ARG A 104 4.67 1.05 -14.76
N PRO A 105 5.70 0.53 -15.45
CA PRO A 105 7.08 0.78 -15.04
C PRO A 105 7.43 2.27 -14.98
N PRO A 106 7.20 3.10 -16.01
CA PRO A 106 7.55 4.52 -15.95
C PRO A 106 6.86 5.28 -14.81
N ARG A 107 5.57 4.98 -14.54
CA ARG A 107 4.81 5.61 -13.44
C ARG A 107 5.31 5.25 -12.05
N LEU A 108 5.92 4.08 -11.87
CA LEU A 108 6.50 3.68 -10.59
C LEU A 108 7.96 4.12 -10.48
N VAL A 109 8.73 3.96 -11.56
CA VAL A 109 10.17 4.26 -11.59
C VAL A 109 10.44 5.75 -11.50
N LEU A 110 9.79 6.60 -12.31
CA LEU A 110 10.13 8.03 -12.38
C LEU A 110 9.92 8.74 -11.02
N PRO A 111 8.79 8.59 -10.32
CA PRO A 111 8.62 9.21 -9.00
C PRO A 111 9.58 8.66 -7.95
N ALA A 112 9.88 7.36 -7.99
CA ALA A 112 10.81 6.72 -7.05
C ALA A 112 12.26 7.21 -7.22
N VAL A 113 12.69 7.41 -8.47
CA VAL A 113 13.98 8.01 -8.80
C VAL A 113 14.05 9.43 -8.24
N ILE A 114 13.00 10.25 -8.44
CA ILE A 114 12.96 11.62 -7.90
C ILE A 114 13.02 11.62 -6.36
N ALA A 115 12.29 10.71 -5.69
CA ALA A 115 12.34 10.59 -4.24
C ALA A 115 13.75 10.22 -3.74
N THR A 116 14.42 9.29 -4.44
CA THR A 116 15.79 8.89 -4.15
C THR A 116 16.78 10.05 -4.35
N LEU A 117 16.61 10.84 -5.42
CA LEU A 117 17.43 12.03 -5.68
C LEU A 117 17.27 13.10 -4.60
N ILE A 118 16.04 13.34 -4.13
CA ILE A 118 15.78 14.27 -3.02
C ILE A 118 16.48 13.79 -1.74
N SER A 119 16.34 12.50 -1.40
CA SER A 119 16.99 11.92 -0.24
C SER A 119 18.53 11.97 -0.35
N PHE A 120 19.07 11.76 -1.55
CA PHE A 120 20.50 11.93 -1.83
C PHE A 120 21.00 13.35 -1.57
N VAL A 121 20.29 14.37 -2.05
CA VAL A 121 20.64 15.78 -1.78
C VAL A 121 20.61 16.06 -0.28
N LEU A 122 19.59 15.58 0.43
CA LEU A 122 19.49 15.72 1.89
C LEU A 122 20.63 15.01 2.63
N SER A 123 21.11 13.88 2.11
CA SER A 123 22.27 13.17 2.65
C SER A 123 23.56 13.98 2.51
N ILE A 124 23.78 14.65 1.36
CA ILE A 124 24.94 15.53 1.16
C ILE A 124 24.89 16.73 2.11
N LEU A 125 23.70 17.29 2.36
CA LEU A 125 23.49 18.40 3.29
C LEU A 125 23.60 17.99 4.77
N GLY A 126 23.87 16.72 5.07
CA GLY A 126 23.98 16.21 6.44
C GLY A 126 22.66 16.14 7.19
N ALA A 127 21.52 16.14 6.49
CA ALA A 127 20.19 16.21 7.11
C ALA A 127 19.87 14.99 8.01
N TYR A 128 20.51 13.85 7.75
CA TYR A 128 20.32 12.61 8.50
C TYR A 128 21.20 12.49 9.75
N THR A 129 22.02 13.50 10.08
CA THR A 129 22.96 13.42 11.22
C THR A 129 22.26 13.14 12.54
N ALA A 130 21.13 13.79 12.82
CA ALA A 130 20.33 13.52 14.02
C ALA A 130 19.81 12.08 14.06
N SER A 131 19.36 11.57 12.90
CA SER A 131 18.83 10.21 12.76
C SER A 131 19.90 9.14 12.94
N ASN A 132 21.11 9.37 12.42
CA ASN A 132 22.25 8.47 12.58
C ASN A 132 22.75 8.36 14.03
N ARG A 133 22.37 9.31 14.89
CA ARG A 133 22.86 9.45 16.27
C ARG A 133 21.79 9.24 17.34
N CYS A 134 20.55 8.91 16.95
CA CYS A 134 19.46 8.71 17.90
C CYS A 134 19.45 7.33 18.55
N ASP A 135 18.80 7.21 19.72
CA ASP A 135 18.66 5.94 20.44
C ASP A 135 17.82 4.89 19.69
N SER A 136 16.93 5.32 18.79
CA SER A 136 16.14 4.42 17.92
C SER A 136 17.00 3.70 16.88
N PHE A 137 17.21 2.39 17.08
CA PHE A 137 17.92 1.53 16.13
C PHE A 137 17.30 1.55 14.74
N TRP A 138 15.96 1.49 14.64
CA TRP A 138 15.27 1.44 13.35
C TRP A 138 15.52 2.70 12.52
N VAL A 139 15.49 3.87 13.16
CA VAL A 139 15.76 5.16 12.50
C VAL A 139 17.21 5.22 12.00
N ARG A 140 18.17 4.75 12.81
CA ARG A 140 19.59 4.66 12.43
C ARG A 140 19.81 3.72 11.26
N PHE A 141 19.27 2.51 11.32
CA PHE A 141 19.40 1.50 10.27
C PHE A 141 18.82 1.97 8.92
N ASP A 142 17.75 2.75 8.97
CA ASP A 142 17.06 3.26 7.80
C ASP A 142 17.72 4.52 7.22
N ALA A 143 18.41 5.31 8.03
CA ALA A 143 19.08 6.53 7.59
C ALA A 143 20.38 6.24 6.78
N PRO A 144 20.66 7.00 5.71
CA PRO A 144 21.89 6.83 4.96
C PRO A 144 23.11 7.36 5.72
N ASP A 145 24.17 6.56 5.76
CA ASP A 145 25.44 6.96 6.35
C ASP A 145 26.07 8.17 5.62
N PRO A 146 26.75 9.07 6.34
CA PRO A 146 27.50 10.16 5.73
C PRO A 146 28.67 9.60 4.93
N LEU A 147 28.82 10.04 3.68
CA LEU A 147 29.91 9.65 2.79
C LEU A 147 30.49 10.87 2.06
N PRO A 148 31.78 10.83 1.67
CA PRO A 148 32.35 11.81 0.77
C PRO A 148 31.56 11.89 -0.54
N LEU A 149 31.49 13.07 -1.15
CA LEU A 149 30.65 13.38 -2.29
C LEU A 149 30.80 12.38 -3.46
N GLY A 150 32.04 12.05 -3.86
CA GLY A 150 32.29 11.09 -4.94
C GLY A 150 31.79 9.67 -4.64
N ALA A 151 31.94 9.19 -3.41
CA ALA A 151 31.42 7.89 -2.98
C ALA A 151 29.88 7.91 -2.92
N ASN A 152 29.31 9.04 -2.52
CA ASN A 152 27.87 9.28 -2.47
C ASN A 152 27.22 9.22 -3.86
N PHE A 153 27.85 9.81 -4.89
CA PHE A 153 27.38 9.68 -6.28
C PHE A 153 27.41 8.22 -6.78
N ARG A 154 28.50 7.49 -6.52
CA ARG A 154 28.56 6.05 -6.86
C ARG A 154 27.50 5.24 -6.11
N ARG A 155 27.19 5.60 -4.86
CA ARG A 155 26.11 5.00 -4.08
C ARG A 155 24.74 5.33 -4.67
N LEU A 156 24.52 6.54 -5.19
CA LEU A 156 23.28 6.92 -5.87
C LEU A 156 23.02 6.04 -7.09
N PHE A 157 23.98 5.91 -8.00
CA PHE A 157 23.80 5.06 -9.19
C PHE A 157 23.51 3.60 -8.82
N ARG A 158 24.23 3.05 -7.82
CA ARG A 158 23.96 1.71 -7.29
C ARG A 158 22.57 1.61 -6.69
N ALA A 159 22.17 2.53 -5.80
CA ALA A 159 20.85 2.52 -5.18
C ALA A 159 19.70 2.59 -6.20
N LEU A 160 19.85 3.36 -7.28
CA LEU A 160 18.86 3.42 -8.36
C LEU A 160 18.73 2.09 -9.11
N LEU A 161 19.82 1.35 -9.29
CA LEU A 161 19.81 0.00 -9.88
C LEU A 161 19.26 -1.05 -8.90
N ASP A 162 19.80 -1.05 -7.67
CA ASP A 162 19.51 -2.00 -6.60
C ASP A 162 18.02 -2.00 -6.22
N THR A 163 17.36 -0.84 -6.28
CA THR A 163 15.90 -0.72 -6.06
C THR A 163 15.11 -1.69 -6.96
N TRP A 164 15.56 -1.90 -8.19
CA TRP A 164 14.87 -2.72 -9.21
C TRP A 164 15.48 -4.11 -9.43
N THR A 165 16.67 -4.38 -8.88
CA THR A 165 17.34 -5.69 -8.95
C THR A 165 17.27 -6.47 -7.64
N THR A 166 17.59 -5.84 -6.50
CA THR A 166 17.68 -6.48 -5.18
C THR A 166 16.58 -6.03 -4.21
N THR A 167 15.79 -5.01 -4.55
CA THR A 167 14.81 -4.32 -3.69
C THR A 167 15.41 -3.40 -2.62
N GLU A 168 16.73 -3.26 -2.56
CA GLU A 168 17.38 -2.41 -1.57
C GLU A 168 17.57 -0.97 -2.09
N ASN A 169 17.35 0.00 -1.20
CA ASN A 169 17.64 1.40 -1.47
C ASN A 169 18.10 2.09 -0.18
N VAL A 170 19.40 2.40 -0.09
CA VAL A 170 20.00 3.01 1.10
C VAL A 170 19.44 4.42 1.38
N TYR A 171 19.01 5.14 0.35
CA TYR A 171 18.44 6.47 0.52
C TYR A 171 16.96 6.43 0.92
N ASP A 172 16.25 5.33 0.63
CA ASP A 172 14.84 5.16 1.00
C ASP A 172 14.46 3.68 0.99
N ARG A 173 14.73 2.97 2.10
CA ARG A 173 14.49 1.51 2.15
C ARG A 173 13.01 1.17 2.04
N HIS A 174 12.11 2.13 2.30
CA HIS A 174 10.67 1.93 2.13
C HIS A 174 10.29 1.54 0.70
N GLN A 175 11.12 1.86 -0.30
CA GLN A 175 10.88 1.50 -1.69
C GLN A 175 10.97 0.00 -1.98
N TRP A 176 11.39 -0.84 -1.02
CA TRP A 176 11.53 -2.29 -1.19
C TRP A 176 10.30 -2.99 -1.77
N ALA A 177 9.09 -2.48 -1.47
CA ALA A 177 7.85 -3.08 -1.97
C ALA A 177 7.54 -2.75 -3.44
N MET A 178 8.21 -1.77 -4.07
CA MET A 178 7.90 -1.33 -5.43
C MET A 178 8.17 -2.39 -6.49
N ARG A 179 9.35 -3.02 -6.45
CA ARG A 179 9.72 -4.07 -7.41
C ARG A 179 8.79 -5.30 -7.29
N PRO A 180 8.52 -5.86 -6.09
CA PRO A 180 7.54 -6.94 -5.93
C PRO A 180 6.14 -6.56 -6.44
N LEU A 181 5.67 -5.33 -6.21
CA LEU A 181 4.38 -4.85 -6.73
C LEU A 181 4.37 -4.74 -8.26
N LEU A 182 5.50 -4.36 -8.88
CA LEU A 182 5.64 -4.31 -10.32
C LEU A 182 5.60 -5.73 -10.91
N ILE A 183 6.42 -6.65 -10.39
CA ILE A 183 6.43 -8.07 -10.79
C ILE A 183 5.03 -8.67 -10.64
N GLY A 184 4.38 -8.42 -9.50
CA GLY A 184 3.02 -8.90 -9.24
C GLY A 184 1.99 -8.39 -10.24
N ALA A 185 2.11 -7.15 -10.69
CA ALA A 185 1.24 -6.62 -11.73
C ALA A 185 1.43 -7.31 -13.08
N PHE A 186 2.68 -7.61 -13.47
CA PHE A 186 2.96 -8.38 -14.69
C PHE A 186 2.43 -9.82 -14.60
N GLN A 187 2.52 -10.46 -13.42
CA GLN A 187 1.88 -11.76 -13.19
C GLN A 187 0.37 -11.68 -13.43
N VAL A 188 -0.31 -10.63 -12.94
CA VAL A 188 -1.74 -10.40 -13.19
C VAL A 188 -2.01 -10.24 -14.70
N TYR A 189 -1.20 -9.47 -15.42
CA TYR A 189 -1.37 -9.29 -16.86
C TYR A 189 -1.21 -10.60 -17.64
N ILE A 190 -0.23 -11.43 -17.29
CA ILE A 190 -0.02 -12.75 -17.88
C ILE A 190 -1.21 -13.66 -17.59
N VAL A 191 -1.68 -13.71 -16.34
CA VAL A 191 -2.85 -14.52 -15.96
C VAL A 191 -4.09 -14.06 -16.73
N LEU A 192 -4.33 -12.75 -16.85
CA LEU A 192 -5.46 -12.21 -17.62
C LEU A 192 -5.36 -12.58 -19.09
N ALA A 193 -4.19 -12.41 -19.71
CA ALA A 193 -3.99 -12.78 -21.11
C ALA A 193 -4.24 -14.27 -21.36
N ALA A 194 -3.75 -15.14 -20.47
CA ALA A 194 -3.95 -16.59 -20.57
C ALA A 194 -5.42 -17.01 -20.31
N THR A 195 -6.14 -16.29 -19.45
CA THR A 195 -7.46 -16.70 -18.99
C THR A 195 -8.63 -16.09 -19.75
N ILE A 196 -8.40 -15.05 -20.56
CA ILE A 196 -9.48 -14.24 -21.14
C ILE A 196 -10.44 -15.04 -22.03
N GLY A 197 -9.91 -16.02 -22.77
CA GLY A 197 -10.69 -16.90 -23.65
C GLY A 197 -11.34 -18.09 -22.94
N MET A 198 -11.01 -18.35 -21.68
CA MET A 198 -11.54 -19.49 -20.94
C MET A 198 -13.03 -19.29 -20.58
N ARG A 199 -13.78 -20.39 -20.45
CA ARG A 199 -15.13 -20.33 -19.85
C ARG A 199 -15.01 -19.94 -18.37
N PHE A 200 -16.01 -19.22 -17.86
CA PHE A 200 -16.02 -18.69 -16.49
C PHE A 200 -15.70 -19.73 -15.41
N ARG A 201 -16.29 -20.94 -15.48
CA ARG A 201 -16.05 -22.01 -14.49
C ARG A 201 -14.58 -22.40 -14.37
N TYR A 202 -13.91 -22.63 -15.50
CA TYR A 202 -12.49 -22.99 -15.53
C TYR A 202 -11.61 -21.83 -15.09
N ARG A 203 -12.03 -20.61 -15.37
CA ARG A 203 -11.28 -19.44 -14.98
C ARG A 203 -11.29 -19.19 -13.47
N ILE A 204 -12.45 -19.33 -12.84
CA ILE A 204 -12.57 -19.28 -11.38
C ILE A 204 -11.74 -20.40 -10.75
N LEU A 205 -11.75 -21.61 -11.35
CA LEU A 205 -10.89 -22.70 -10.90
C LEU A 205 -9.40 -22.31 -10.96
N VAL A 206 -8.92 -21.73 -12.06
CA VAL A 206 -7.53 -21.24 -12.18
C VAL A 206 -7.20 -20.22 -11.10
N HIS A 207 -8.09 -19.26 -10.83
CA HIS A 207 -7.87 -18.27 -9.78
C HIS A 207 -7.85 -18.88 -8.37
N ILE A 208 -8.73 -19.84 -8.09
CA ILE A 208 -8.76 -20.57 -6.81
C ILE A 208 -7.47 -21.37 -6.64
N LEU A 209 -7.02 -22.07 -7.68
CA LEU A 209 -5.77 -22.83 -7.67
C LEU A 209 -4.56 -21.91 -7.47
N LEU A 210 -4.53 -20.73 -8.08
CA LEU A 210 -3.48 -19.74 -7.86
C LEU A 210 -3.45 -19.23 -6.42
N VAL A 211 -4.61 -18.90 -5.84
CA VAL A 211 -4.71 -18.51 -4.42
C VAL A 211 -4.21 -19.64 -3.52
N ALA A 212 -4.66 -20.87 -3.75
CA ALA A 212 -4.24 -22.04 -2.98
C ALA A 212 -2.73 -22.30 -3.11
N TYR A 213 -2.18 -22.22 -4.33
CA TYR A 213 -0.76 -22.36 -4.60
C TYR A 213 0.08 -21.36 -3.79
N TRP A 214 -0.28 -20.08 -3.83
CA TRP A 214 0.44 -19.04 -3.08
C TRP A 214 0.26 -19.19 -1.57
N LEU A 215 -0.88 -19.69 -1.12
CA LEU A 215 -1.10 -19.98 0.30
C LEU A 215 -0.24 -21.15 0.80
N LEU A 216 0.03 -22.15 -0.03
CA LEU A 216 0.89 -23.28 0.32
C LEU A 216 2.38 -22.98 0.16
N ASN A 217 2.75 -22.05 -0.71
CA ASN A 217 4.14 -21.71 -0.98
C ASN A 217 4.79 -20.96 0.19
N THR A 218 5.84 -21.53 0.78
CA THR A 218 6.58 -20.99 1.94
C THR A 218 7.74 -20.06 1.56
N GLY A 219 7.92 -19.77 0.28
CA GLY A 219 8.92 -18.84 -0.23
C GLY A 219 8.75 -17.42 0.33
N PRO A 220 9.80 -16.58 0.23
CA PRO A 220 9.77 -15.24 0.79
C PRO A 220 8.69 -14.37 0.12
N LEU A 221 7.91 -13.67 0.94
CA LEU A 221 6.94 -12.65 0.52
C LEU A 221 5.73 -13.16 -0.31
N THR A 222 5.58 -14.47 -0.48
CA THR A 222 4.53 -15.07 -1.32
C THR A 222 3.13 -14.81 -0.77
N GLU A 223 2.98 -14.79 0.56
CA GLU A 223 1.74 -14.45 1.25
C GLU A 223 1.39 -12.97 1.14
N THR A 224 2.42 -12.12 1.20
CA THR A 224 2.28 -10.67 1.17
C THR A 224 1.81 -10.23 -0.23
N PHE A 225 2.44 -10.77 -1.28
CA PHE A 225 2.16 -10.40 -2.66
C PHE A 225 1.29 -11.41 -3.39
N GLY A 226 1.81 -12.61 -3.68
CA GLY A 226 1.18 -13.60 -4.57
C GLY A 226 -0.26 -13.95 -4.17
N ALA A 227 -0.48 -14.30 -2.90
CA ALA A 227 -1.81 -14.68 -2.42
C ALA A 227 -2.82 -13.53 -2.49
N ASN A 228 -2.41 -12.32 -2.08
CA ASN A 228 -3.28 -11.15 -2.10
C ASN A 228 -3.57 -10.66 -3.54
N LEU A 229 -2.58 -10.72 -4.43
CA LEU A 229 -2.74 -10.41 -5.86
C LEU A 229 -3.77 -11.36 -6.50
N ALA A 230 -3.62 -12.67 -6.28
CA ALA A 230 -4.51 -13.69 -6.81
C ALA A 230 -5.93 -13.56 -6.23
N LEU A 231 -6.07 -13.20 -4.95
CA LEU A 231 -7.38 -12.87 -4.39
C LEU A 231 -7.97 -11.61 -5.02
N GLY A 232 -7.15 -10.59 -5.26
CA GLY A 232 -7.56 -9.35 -5.93
C GLY A 232 -8.14 -9.61 -7.32
N THR A 233 -7.47 -10.42 -8.14
CA THR A 233 -7.95 -10.79 -9.47
C THR A 233 -9.21 -11.65 -9.41
N LEU A 234 -9.30 -12.60 -8.47
CA LEU A 234 -10.50 -13.40 -8.23
C LEU A 234 -11.71 -12.54 -7.85
N LEU A 235 -11.55 -11.60 -6.91
CA LEU A 235 -12.66 -10.72 -6.52
C LEU A 235 -13.04 -9.75 -7.65
N ALA A 236 -12.08 -9.34 -8.49
CA ALA A 236 -12.38 -8.57 -9.69
C ALA A 236 -13.22 -9.39 -10.68
N GLU A 237 -12.92 -10.67 -10.90
CA GLU A 237 -13.76 -11.57 -11.72
C GLU A 237 -15.18 -11.69 -11.17
N LEU A 238 -15.30 -12.00 -9.88
CA LEU A 238 -16.59 -12.16 -9.21
C LEU A 238 -17.42 -10.86 -9.20
N SER A 239 -16.75 -9.70 -9.23
CA SER A 239 -17.41 -8.39 -9.36
C SER A 239 -18.10 -8.18 -10.71
N GLN A 240 -17.61 -8.83 -11.77
CA GLN A 240 -18.18 -8.71 -13.12
C GLN A 240 -19.24 -9.79 -13.42
N HIS A 241 -19.29 -10.87 -12.63
CA HIS A 241 -20.21 -11.99 -12.83
C HIS A 241 -21.62 -11.70 -12.28
N ARG A 242 -22.60 -11.49 -13.19
CA ARG A 242 -23.99 -11.11 -12.83
C ARG A 242 -24.67 -12.07 -11.84
N PRO A 243 -24.61 -13.41 -12.01
CA PRO A 243 -25.21 -14.33 -11.04
C PRO A 243 -24.64 -14.19 -9.62
N THR A 244 -23.33 -13.96 -9.49
CA THR A 244 -22.69 -13.73 -8.19
C THR A 244 -23.19 -12.43 -7.55
N GLN A 245 -23.30 -11.36 -8.34
CA GLN A 245 -23.84 -10.09 -7.85
C GLN A 245 -25.30 -10.21 -7.40
N ASN A 246 -26.12 -10.96 -8.14
CA ASN A 246 -27.51 -11.24 -7.76
C ASN A 246 -27.61 -12.06 -6.47
N PHE A 247 -26.72 -13.03 -6.27
CA PHE A 247 -26.64 -13.80 -5.03
C PHE A 247 -26.29 -12.91 -3.82
N ILE A 248 -25.28 -12.05 -3.97
CA ILE A 248 -24.87 -11.12 -2.90
C ILE A 248 -26.01 -10.16 -2.58
N ALA A 249 -26.69 -9.61 -3.59
CA ALA A 249 -27.84 -8.73 -3.39
C ALA A 249 -29.00 -9.44 -2.68
N LYS A 250 -29.29 -10.70 -3.06
CA LYS A 250 -30.36 -11.51 -2.43
C LYS A 250 -30.11 -11.77 -0.95
N TYR A 251 -28.87 -12.11 -0.57
CA TYR A 251 -28.51 -12.46 0.81
C TYR A 251 -27.78 -11.33 1.56
N GLN A 252 -27.90 -10.09 1.08
CA GLN A 252 -27.10 -8.96 1.56
C GLN A 252 -27.18 -8.76 3.08
N ARG A 253 -28.35 -8.93 3.69
CA ARG A 253 -28.54 -8.75 5.15
C ARG A 253 -27.71 -9.77 5.94
N ILE A 254 -27.79 -11.05 5.60
CA ILE A 254 -27.05 -12.12 6.29
C ILE A 254 -25.55 -11.92 6.06
N LEU A 255 -25.15 -11.66 4.81
CA LEU A 255 -23.74 -11.44 4.48
C LEU A 255 -23.16 -10.25 5.24
N SER A 256 -23.87 -9.12 5.29
CA SER A 256 -23.37 -7.87 5.87
C SER A 256 -23.43 -7.83 7.39
N TYR A 257 -24.45 -8.42 8.02
CA TYR A 257 -24.67 -8.32 9.47
C TYR A 257 -24.25 -9.56 10.25
N VAL A 258 -24.00 -10.70 9.59
CA VAL A 258 -23.57 -11.94 10.27
C VAL A 258 -22.19 -12.36 9.77
N ILE A 259 -22.04 -12.62 8.47
CA ILE A 259 -20.79 -13.18 7.92
C ILE A 259 -19.63 -12.18 8.01
N VAL A 260 -19.87 -10.93 7.63
CA VAL A 260 -18.85 -9.87 7.62
C VAL A 260 -18.30 -9.58 9.03
N PRO A 261 -19.11 -9.37 10.08
CA PRO A 261 -18.59 -9.23 11.43
C PRO A 261 -17.76 -10.44 11.90
N ILE A 262 -18.19 -11.67 11.60
CA ILE A 262 -17.44 -12.88 11.95
C ILE A 262 -16.07 -12.89 11.24
N LEU A 263 -16.04 -12.60 9.94
CA LEU A 263 -14.78 -12.52 9.18
C LEU A 263 -13.84 -11.43 9.72
N LEU A 264 -14.37 -10.27 10.11
CA LEU A 264 -13.57 -9.18 10.68
C LEU A 264 -13.08 -9.51 12.09
N LEU A 265 -13.88 -10.18 12.92
CA LEU A 265 -13.49 -10.59 14.28
C LEU A 265 -12.41 -11.68 14.25
N ILE A 266 -12.57 -12.70 13.40
CA ILE A 266 -11.58 -13.76 13.22
C ILE A 266 -10.31 -13.18 12.58
N GLY A 267 -10.46 -12.47 11.45
CA GLY A 267 -9.34 -11.87 10.74
C GLY A 267 -8.58 -10.86 11.60
N GLY A 268 -9.28 -10.03 12.38
CA GLY A 268 -8.68 -9.07 13.30
C GLY A 268 -7.93 -9.72 14.46
N TYR A 269 -8.46 -10.81 15.03
CA TYR A 269 -7.78 -11.54 16.09
C TYR A 269 -6.50 -12.21 15.58
N VAL A 270 -6.59 -12.93 14.45
CA VAL A 270 -5.44 -13.56 13.80
C VAL A 270 -4.42 -12.50 13.39
N GLY A 271 -4.87 -11.41 12.77
CA GLY A 271 -4.04 -10.29 12.36
C GLY A 271 -3.45 -9.48 13.51
N SER A 272 -3.80 -9.78 14.77
CA SER A 272 -3.19 -9.17 15.96
C SER A 272 -1.92 -9.90 16.41
N TYR A 273 -1.51 -10.99 15.77
CA TYR A 273 -0.29 -11.72 16.10
C TYR A 273 0.92 -10.76 16.20
N PRO A 274 1.71 -10.78 17.30
CA PRO A 274 2.78 -9.81 17.53
C PRO A 274 3.97 -10.00 16.59
N HIS A 275 4.88 -9.02 16.58
CA HIS A 275 6.10 -9.13 15.78
C HIS A 275 7.11 -10.08 16.41
N GLU A 276 7.30 -9.94 17.72
CA GLU A 276 8.26 -10.65 18.56
C GLU A 276 7.63 -10.85 19.94
N HIS A 277 8.27 -11.68 20.76
CA HIS A 277 7.89 -11.92 22.15
C HIS A 277 6.46 -12.45 22.29
N GLU A 278 6.06 -13.37 21.41
CA GLU A 278 4.75 -14.01 21.43
C GLU A 278 4.40 -14.66 22.77
N ASP A 279 5.39 -15.00 23.59
CA ASP A 279 5.25 -15.62 24.91
C ASP A 279 4.96 -14.62 26.04
N TRP A 280 5.07 -13.30 25.80
CA TRP A 280 4.89 -12.29 26.85
C TRP A 280 3.43 -12.01 27.23
N ALA A 281 2.45 -12.48 26.44
CA ALA A 281 1.05 -12.38 26.80
C ALA A 281 0.27 -13.69 26.54
N PRO A 282 -0.72 -14.05 27.39
CA PRO A 282 -1.49 -15.28 27.20
C PRO A 282 -2.28 -15.33 25.88
N TRP A 283 -2.75 -14.19 25.38
CA TRP A 283 -3.50 -14.14 24.12
C TRP A 283 -2.59 -14.40 22.91
N SER A 284 -1.36 -13.88 22.90
CA SER A 284 -0.42 -14.07 21.80
C SER A 284 0.14 -15.48 21.82
N LEU A 285 0.42 -16.02 23.00
CA LEU A 285 0.91 -17.38 23.15
C LEU A 285 -0.14 -18.41 22.69
N ARG A 286 -1.42 -18.21 23.01
CA ARG A 286 -2.51 -19.07 22.50
C ARG A 286 -2.59 -19.01 20.98
N LEU A 287 -2.42 -17.83 20.39
CA LEU A 287 -2.44 -17.67 18.94
C LEU A 287 -1.22 -18.34 18.26
N HIS A 288 -0.04 -18.24 18.88
CA HIS A 288 1.17 -18.93 18.45
C HIS A 288 0.99 -20.45 18.47
N LYS A 289 0.54 -21.00 19.61
CA LYS A 289 0.26 -22.43 19.73
C LYS A 289 -0.79 -22.90 18.73
N PHE A 290 -1.84 -22.12 18.47
CA PHE A 290 -2.89 -22.55 17.55
C PHE A 290 -2.46 -22.48 16.07
N LEU A 291 -1.74 -21.43 15.67
CA LEU A 291 -1.44 -21.16 14.25
C LEU A 291 -0.04 -21.59 13.82
N VAL A 292 0.96 -21.32 14.64
CA VAL A 292 2.38 -21.47 14.28
C VAL A 292 2.89 -22.85 14.67
N ASP A 293 2.60 -23.28 15.89
CA ASP A 293 3.04 -24.58 16.43
C ASP A 293 1.91 -25.34 17.15
N PRO A 294 0.91 -25.86 16.39
CA PRO A 294 -0.19 -26.67 16.92
C PRO A 294 0.24 -28.00 17.55
N ALA A 295 1.39 -28.54 17.14
CA ALA A 295 1.91 -29.79 17.70
C ALA A 295 2.74 -29.55 18.97
N GLY A 296 3.27 -28.34 19.18
CA GLY A 296 4.05 -27.95 20.35
C GLY A 296 5.51 -28.43 20.32
N ASP A 297 5.92 -29.08 19.23
CA ASP A 297 7.26 -29.64 18.99
C ASP A 297 7.95 -28.97 17.79
N GLY A 298 7.33 -27.95 17.18
CA GLY A 298 7.80 -27.29 15.97
C GLY A 298 7.78 -28.19 14.72
N SER A 299 7.19 -29.39 14.79
CA SER A 299 7.19 -30.35 13.70
C SER A 299 6.25 -29.92 12.56
N ARG A 300 5.17 -29.21 12.88
CA ARG A 300 4.09 -28.88 11.95
C ARG A 300 3.46 -27.53 12.23
N GLY A 301 3.29 -26.73 11.17
CA GLY A 301 2.48 -25.50 11.19
C GLY A 301 1.02 -25.74 10.76
N SER A 302 0.14 -24.77 11.03
CA SER A 302 -1.26 -24.84 10.60
C SER A 302 -1.42 -24.64 9.09
N PHE A 303 -2.65 -24.81 8.58
CA PHE A 303 -2.98 -24.48 7.18
C PHE A 303 -2.80 -22.98 6.87
N ILE A 304 -3.05 -22.11 7.86
CA ILE A 304 -2.93 -20.65 7.70
C ILE A 304 -1.47 -20.22 7.75
N VAL A 305 -0.66 -20.87 8.58
CA VAL A 305 0.78 -20.63 8.73
C VAL A 305 1.53 -21.95 8.55
N PRO A 306 1.79 -22.37 7.29
CA PRO A 306 2.56 -23.58 7.02
C PRO A 306 3.98 -23.47 7.60
N ARG A 307 4.57 -24.62 7.96
CA ARG A 307 5.92 -24.66 8.51
C ARG A 307 6.93 -24.01 7.55
N GLY A 308 7.81 -23.17 8.09
CA GLY A 308 8.81 -22.43 7.32
C GLY A 308 8.32 -21.11 6.73
N SER A 309 7.04 -20.78 6.88
CA SER A 309 6.52 -19.46 6.49
C SER A 309 6.76 -18.40 7.57
N ASN A 310 6.80 -17.12 7.18
CA ASN A 310 6.85 -16.02 8.14
C ASN A 310 5.49 -15.83 8.82
N ALA A 311 5.36 -16.29 10.06
CA ALA A 311 4.12 -16.26 10.84
C ALA A 311 3.48 -14.86 10.90
N GLY A 312 4.29 -13.83 11.13
CA GLY A 312 3.81 -12.45 11.18
C GLY A 312 3.20 -12.00 9.85
N ARG A 313 3.87 -12.23 8.71
CA ARG A 313 3.33 -11.82 7.41
C ARG A 313 2.10 -12.65 7.03
N ARG A 314 2.07 -13.94 7.37
CA ARG A 314 0.95 -14.85 7.09
C ARG A 314 -0.32 -14.46 7.82
N THR A 315 -0.22 -14.17 9.11
CA THR A 315 -1.38 -13.74 9.91
C THR A 315 -1.93 -12.40 9.45
N SER A 316 -1.05 -11.45 9.10
CA SER A 316 -1.45 -10.17 8.49
C SER A 316 -2.08 -10.36 7.11
N ALA A 317 -1.53 -11.22 6.25
CA ALA A 317 -2.11 -11.52 4.94
C ALA A 317 -3.50 -12.13 5.08
N PHE A 318 -3.69 -13.09 5.98
CA PHE A 318 -5.00 -13.69 6.27
C PHE A 318 -6.02 -12.64 6.72
N MET A 319 -5.64 -11.73 7.62
CA MET A 319 -6.50 -10.61 8.01
C MET A 319 -6.91 -9.78 6.79
N ILE A 320 -5.98 -9.42 5.90
CA ILE A 320 -6.28 -8.64 4.71
C ILE A 320 -7.20 -9.39 3.74
N GLN A 321 -7.05 -10.72 3.62
CA GLN A 321 -7.97 -11.54 2.83
C GLN A 321 -9.39 -11.52 3.41
N CYS A 322 -9.54 -11.66 4.74
CA CYS A 322 -10.82 -11.53 5.42
C CYS A 322 -11.44 -10.13 5.22
N VAL A 323 -10.64 -9.07 5.32
CA VAL A 323 -11.08 -7.68 5.08
C VAL A 323 -11.51 -7.48 3.63
N ALA A 324 -10.73 -7.97 2.66
CA ALA A 324 -11.04 -7.86 1.24
C ALA A 324 -12.36 -8.56 0.89
N VAL A 325 -12.56 -9.78 1.37
CA VAL A 325 -13.83 -10.52 1.22
C VAL A 325 -14.96 -9.78 1.93
N SER A 326 -14.73 -9.24 3.12
CA SER A 326 -15.73 -8.48 3.86
C SER A 326 -16.20 -7.22 3.12
N ILE A 327 -15.27 -6.47 2.53
CA ILE A 327 -15.58 -5.30 1.69
C ILE A 327 -16.35 -5.72 0.44
N PHE A 328 -15.96 -6.83 -0.19
CA PHE A 328 -16.66 -7.35 -1.36
C PHE A 328 -18.12 -7.75 -1.06
N LEU A 329 -18.37 -8.33 0.11
CA LEU A 329 -19.70 -8.79 0.52
C LEU A 329 -20.60 -7.68 1.11
N SER A 330 -20.03 -6.61 1.68
CA SER A 330 -20.77 -5.57 2.40
C SER A 330 -20.81 -4.22 1.66
N PRO A 331 -21.97 -3.81 1.12
CA PRO A 331 -22.14 -2.47 0.58
C PRO A 331 -21.97 -1.36 1.63
N SER A 332 -22.25 -1.65 2.90
CA SER A 332 -22.06 -0.68 4.01
C SER A 332 -20.58 -0.35 4.20
N LEU A 333 -19.69 -1.35 4.16
CA LEU A 333 -18.25 -1.11 4.21
C LEU A 333 -17.75 -0.36 2.98
N GLN A 334 -18.25 -0.68 1.79
CA GLN A 334 -17.91 0.07 0.57
C GLN A 334 -18.34 1.55 0.66
N ASN A 335 -19.52 1.82 1.24
CA ASN A 335 -20.00 3.17 1.47
C ASN A 335 -19.15 3.92 2.50
N LEU A 336 -18.75 3.26 3.60
CA LEU A 336 -17.83 3.81 4.59
C LEU A 336 -16.49 4.20 3.97
N LEU A 337 -15.90 3.29 3.17
CA LEU A 337 -14.64 3.55 2.45
C LEU A 337 -14.80 4.65 1.40
N SER A 338 -16.00 4.84 0.86
CA SER A 338 -16.28 5.92 -0.11
C SER A 338 -16.47 7.29 0.55
N HIS A 339 -16.18 7.45 1.84
CA HIS A 339 -16.25 8.73 2.54
C HIS A 339 -15.22 9.73 2.00
N ARG A 340 -15.59 11.02 1.94
CA ARG A 340 -14.77 12.09 1.31
C ARG A 340 -13.35 12.18 1.86
N LEU A 341 -13.20 12.03 3.19
CA LEU A 341 -11.89 12.04 3.85
C LEU A 341 -11.00 10.89 3.36
N LEU A 342 -11.54 9.67 3.30
CA LEU A 342 -10.77 8.49 2.88
C LEU A 342 -10.41 8.55 1.39
N LEU A 343 -11.29 9.08 0.56
CA LEU A 343 -10.99 9.34 -0.86
C LEU A 343 -9.85 10.35 -1.00
N TRP A 344 -9.86 11.44 -0.21
CA TRP A 344 -8.78 12.41 -0.22
C TRP A 344 -7.46 11.81 0.23
N LEU A 345 -7.44 11.03 1.32
CA LEU A 345 -6.25 10.30 1.77
C LEU A 345 -5.77 9.29 0.73
N GLY A 346 -6.70 8.65 0.03
CA GLY A 346 -6.43 7.68 -1.04
C GLY A 346 -5.80 8.30 -2.27
N HIS A 347 -6.26 9.48 -2.67
CA HIS A 347 -5.69 10.25 -3.78
C HIS A 347 -4.21 10.55 -3.55
N HIS A 348 -3.82 10.85 -2.31
CA HIS A 348 -2.44 11.20 -1.94
C HIS A 348 -1.60 10.00 -1.48
N SER A 349 -2.15 8.78 -1.47
CA SER A 349 -1.53 7.63 -0.79
C SER A 349 -0.14 7.28 -1.33
N PHE A 350 0.05 7.39 -2.65
CA PHE A 350 1.31 7.06 -3.30
C PHE A 350 2.38 8.13 -3.01
N ALA A 351 2.00 9.39 -3.03
CA ALA A 351 2.90 10.48 -2.66
C ALA A 351 3.30 10.42 -1.18
N VAL A 352 2.38 10.10 -0.28
CA VAL A 352 2.69 9.83 1.14
C VAL A 352 3.71 8.70 1.25
N TYR A 353 3.49 7.59 0.55
CA TYR A 353 4.42 6.46 0.55
C TYR A 353 5.84 6.84 0.11
N LEU A 354 6.01 7.75 -0.86
CA LEU A 354 7.33 8.19 -1.31
C LEU A 354 8.00 9.22 -0.39
N THR A 355 7.22 10.02 0.33
CA THR A 355 7.75 11.19 1.06
C THR A 355 7.90 10.95 2.57
N HIS A 356 7.06 10.09 3.16
CA HIS A 356 7.00 9.90 4.61
C HIS A 356 8.34 9.46 5.22
N GLY A 357 9.07 8.52 4.61
CA GLY A 357 10.32 8.00 5.16
C GLY A 357 11.41 9.07 5.25
N THR A 358 11.58 9.86 4.19
CA THR A 358 12.52 10.97 4.13
C THR A 358 12.15 12.08 5.13
N ILE A 359 10.87 12.46 5.22
CA ILE A 359 10.42 13.51 6.15
C ILE A 359 10.57 13.04 7.60
N LEU A 360 10.27 11.76 7.90
CA LEU A 360 10.39 11.20 9.24
C LEU A 360 11.84 11.25 9.73
N ARG A 361 12.76 10.72 8.93
CA ARG A 361 14.20 10.65 9.23
C ARG A 361 14.94 11.98 9.11
N THR A 362 14.28 13.07 8.74
CA THR A 362 14.88 14.40 8.75
C THR A 362 14.11 15.28 9.72
N LEU A 363 13.10 16.00 9.22
CA LEU A 363 12.29 16.92 10.01
C LEU A 363 11.68 16.26 11.26
N GLY A 364 11.16 15.04 11.13
CA GLY A 364 10.58 14.31 12.26
C GLY A 364 11.58 14.11 13.39
N MET A 365 12.78 13.63 13.07
CA MET A 365 13.85 13.42 14.05
C MET A 365 14.50 14.72 14.52
N TRP A 366 14.57 15.77 13.70
CA TRP A 366 15.05 17.09 14.12
C TRP A 366 14.20 17.68 15.23
N ILE A 367 12.88 17.48 15.19
CA ILE A 367 11.98 17.95 16.25
C ILE A 367 12.22 17.17 17.56
N VAL A 368 12.51 15.88 17.47
CA VAL A 368 12.67 15.01 18.66
C VAL A 368 14.04 15.17 19.31
N TYR A 369 15.11 15.20 18.52
CA TYR A 369 16.51 15.13 18.97
C TYR A 369 17.28 16.44 18.77
N GLY A 370 16.77 17.38 17.96
CA GLY A 370 17.47 18.58 17.53
C GLY A 370 18.15 18.43 16.16
N ILE A 371 18.48 19.56 15.53
CA ILE A 371 18.97 19.60 14.14
C ILE A 371 20.44 19.18 14.02
N SER A 372 21.28 19.56 14.99
CA SER A 372 22.74 19.38 14.92
C SER A 372 23.22 17.96 15.18
N GLY A 373 22.37 17.10 15.78
CA GLY A 373 22.80 15.79 16.25
C GLY A 373 23.91 15.86 17.30
N GLN A 374 23.90 16.92 18.13
CA GLN A 374 24.84 17.14 19.24
C GLN A 374 24.09 17.14 20.59
N PRO A 375 24.74 16.78 21.71
CA PRO A 375 26.15 16.37 21.84
C PRO A 375 26.39 14.94 21.32
N TRP A 376 27.45 14.75 20.53
CA TRP A 376 27.89 13.44 20.05
C TRP A 376 29.37 13.24 20.35
N VAL A 377 29.68 12.15 21.05
CA VAL A 377 31.05 11.74 21.33
C VAL A 377 31.25 10.39 20.66
N ASP A 378 32.21 10.32 19.72
CA ASP A 378 32.58 9.04 19.13
C ASP A 378 33.12 8.15 20.27
N PRO A 379 32.52 6.97 20.50
CA PRO A 379 32.78 6.20 21.71
C PRO A 379 34.21 5.67 21.81
N GLY A 380 34.99 5.75 20.72
CA GLY A 380 36.33 5.20 20.65
C GLY A 380 36.31 3.66 20.68
N ARG A 381 37.45 3.09 21.02
CA ARG A 381 37.59 1.65 21.26
C ARG A 381 37.87 1.42 22.74
N ASN A 382 37.34 0.31 23.26
CA ASN A 382 37.72 -0.21 24.57
C ASN A 382 39.22 -0.60 24.58
N GLU A 383 39.79 -0.81 25.76
CA GLU A 383 41.22 -1.17 25.93
C GLU A 383 41.59 -2.50 25.25
N ASP A 384 40.60 -3.36 25.00
CA ASP A 384 40.70 -4.64 24.27
C ASP A 384 40.58 -4.48 22.73
N GLY A 385 40.40 -3.26 22.23
CA GLY A 385 40.21 -2.95 20.81
C GLY A 385 38.77 -3.15 20.30
N SER A 386 37.83 -3.57 21.14
CA SER A 386 36.41 -3.67 20.77
C SER A 386 35.76 -2.27 20.64
N PRO A 387 34.78 -2.08 19.75
CA PRO A 387 34.07 -0.80 19.65
C PRO A 387 33.29 -0.54 20.94
N LYS A 388 33.52 0.60 21.59
CA LYS A 388 32.74 1.00 22.75
C LYS A 388 31.33 1.41 22.30
N GLU A 389 30.30 1.13 23.11
CA GLU A 389 28.93 1.50 22.75
C GLU A 389 28.77 3.04 22.72
N PRO A 390 28.24 3.63 21.62
CA PRO A 390 27.98 5.06 21.55
C PRO A 390 26.92 5.49 22.58
N ASN A 391 27.14 6.65 23.21
CA ASN A 391 26.09 7.31 23.96
C ASN A 391 25.11 7.98 22.99
N TRP A 392 23.98 7.31 22.73
CA TRP A 392 22.99 7.76 21.76
C TRP A 392 22.22 9.00 22.25
N LEU A 393 21.77 9.84 21.30
CA LEU A 393 20.90 10.96 21.63
C LEU A 393 19.54 10.46 22.10
N HIS A 394 19.12 10.94 23.27
CA HIS A 394 17.79 10.69 23.79
C HIS A 394 16.81 11.79 23.38
N PRO A 395 15.51 11.48 23.27
CA PRO A 395 14.47 12.45 22.98
C PRO A 395 14.46 13.59 24.01
N LYS A 396 14.38 14.85 23.55
CA LYS A 396 14.41 16.03 24.44
C LYS A 396 13.31 16.03 25.50
N SER A 397 12.08 15.68 25.09
CA SER A 397 10.96 15.50 26.02
C SER A 397 9.81 14.74 25.37
N ARG A 398 8.85 14.27 26.18
CA ARG A 398 7.57 13.72 25.67
C ARG A 398 6.80 14.72 24.81
N GLY A 399 6.84 16.00 25.16
CA GLY A 399 6.22 17.08 24.37
C GLY A 399 6.81 17.18 22.95
N HIS A 400 8.13 17.03 22.80
CA HIS A 400 8.78 17.01 21.49
C HIS A 400 8.37 15.80 20.65
N LYS A 401 8.17 14.63 21.28
CA LYS A 401 7.64 13.44 20.57
C LYS A 401 6.23 13.70 20.02
N VAL A 402 5.33 14.26 20.84
CA VAL A 402 3.96 14.59 20.42
C VAL A 402 3.95 15.67 19.32
N ALA A 403 4.76 16.72 19.49
CA ALA A 403 4.93 17.76 18.48
C ALA A 403 5.46 17.18 17.17
N SER A 404 6.44 16.28 17.23
CA SER A 404 6.98 15.58 16.05
C SER A 404 5.88 14.80 15.34
N ILE A 405 5.05 14.02 16.04
CA ILE A 405 3.93 13.28 15.43
C ILE A 405 2.99 14.21 14.64
N ILE A 406 2.57 15.32 15.25
CA ILE A 406 1.62 16.26 14.63
C ILE A 406 2.26 16.96 13.42
N ILE A 407 3.45 17.53 13.59
CA ILE A 407 4.15 18.28 12.55
C ILE A 407 4.57 17.35 11.40
N PHE A 408 5.12 16.17 11.70
CA PHE A 408 5.47 15.14 10.71
C PHE A 408 4.26 14.77 9.85
N THR A 409 3.12 14.49 10.48
CA THR A 409 1.90 14.09 9.77
C THR A 409 1.41 15.22 8.88
N ALA A 410 1.31 16.45 9.41
CA ALA A 410 0.89 17.62 8.66
C ALA A 410 1.81 17.89 7.46
N VAL A 411 3.13 17.92 7.68
CA VAL A 411 4.12 18.19 6.63
C VAL A 411 4.13 17.07 5.59
N THR A 412 3.95 15.82 5.98
CA THR A 412 3.88 14.69 5.05
C THR A 412 2.68 14.80 4.13
N TYR A 413 1.50 15.18 4.64
CA TYR A 413 0.33 15.39 3.79
C TYR A 413 0.42 16.64 2.92
N VAL A 414 1.04 17.72 3.40
CA VAL A 414 1.34 18.92 2.60
C VAL A 414 2.33 18.60 1.48
N ALA A 415 3.41 17.87 1.79
CA ALA A 415 4.38 17.40 0.82
C ALA A 415 3.74 16.43 -0.19
N ALA A 416 2.84 15.56 0.25
CA ALA A 416 2.10 14.69 -0.64
C ALA A 416 1.18 15.46 -1.59
N TRP A 417 0.47 16.49 -1.11
CA TRP A 417 -0.31 17.39 -1.96
C TRP A 417 0.55 18.10 -3.01
N ALA A 418 1.68 18.66 -2.60
CA ALA A 418 2.68 19.27 -3.47
C ALA A 418 3.19 18.28 -4.53
N TRP A 419 3.53 17.07 -4.10
CA TRP A 419 4.02 16.00 -4.97
C TRP A 419 3.00 15.64 -6.04
N MET A 420 1.73 15.46 -5.68
CA MET A 420 0.66 15.15 -6.63
C MET A 420 0.50 16.28 -7.67
N LYS A 421 0.56 17.53 -7.22
CA LYS A 421 0.39 18.71 -8.08
C LYS A 421 1.52 18.87 -9.10
N TRP A 422 2.78 18.67 -8.68
CA TRP A 422 3.93 18.99 -9.51
C TRP A 422 4.66 17.76 -10.05
N VAL A 423 5.07 16.85 -9.17
CA VAL A 423 5.91 15.70 -9.52
C VAL A 423 5.09 14.65 -10.25
N ASP A 424 3.98 14.19 -9.67
CA ASP A 424 3.15 13.13 -10.26
C ASP A 424 2.59 13.57 -11.62
N THR A 425 2.09 14.81 -11.71
CA THR A 425 1.60 15.39 -12.96
C THR A 425 2.71 15.48 -14.03
N ALA A 426 3.96 15.74 -13.67
CA ALA A 426 5.08 15.73 -14.60
C ALA A 426 5.41 14.30 -15.07
N CYS A 427 5.51 13.33 -14.14
CA CYS A 427 5.76 11.93 -14.46
C CYS A 427 4.64 11.32 -15.32
N ALA A 428 3.39 11.70 -15.06
CA ALA A 428 2.24 11.26 -15.85
C ALA A 428 2.31 11.78 -17.30
N ARG A 429 2.67 13.06 -17.48
CA ARG A 429 2.88 13.65 -18.83
C ARG A 429 4.03 12.98 -19.56
N ALA A 430 5.16 12.74 -18.88
CA ALA A 430 6.30 12.04 -19.45
C ALA A 430 5.93 10.61 -19.90
N THR A 431 5.14 9.89 -19.08
CA THR A 431 4.66 8.55 -19.44
C THR A 431 3.72 8.58 -20.65
N GLN A 432 2.80 9.53 -20.71
CA GLN A 432 1.86 9.68 -21.84
C GLN A 432 2.60 10.04 -23.13
N TRP A 433 3.59 10.91 -23.05
CA TRP A 433 4.46 11.25 -24.17
C TRP A 433 5.19 10.02 -24.70
N LEU A 434 5.74 9.19 -23.79
CA LEU A 434 6.41 7.95 -24.15
C LEU A 434 5.45 6.93 -24.80
N GLU A 435 4.23 6.80 -24.26
CA GLU A 435 3.19 5.93 -24.83
C GLU A 435 2.82 6.36 -26.26
N LYS A 436 2.53 7.64 -26.49
CA LYS A 436 2.20 8.16 -27.82
C LYS A 436 3.33 7.98 -28.84
N LYS A 437 4.59 7.99 -28.38
CA LYS A 437 5.75 7.84 -29.27
C LYS A 437 6.03 6.38 -29.66
N VAL A 438 5.56 5.42 -28.85
CA VAL A 438 5.90 3.99 -29.00
C VAL A 438 4.73 3.17 -29.55
N PHE A 439 3.49 3.58 -29.31
CA PHE A 439 2.30 2.91 -29.85
C PHE A 439 1.80 3.63 -31.09
N ASP A 440 1.38 2.87 -32.09
CA ASP A 440 0.67 3.41 -33.25
C ASP A 440 -0.71 3.97 -32.82
N ASP A 441 -1.07 5.12 -33.39
CA ASP A 441 -2.41 5.68 -33.24
C ASP A 441 -3.38 4.80 -34.06
N ASP A 442 -3.88 3.71 -33.48
CA ASP A 442 -4.89 2.86 -34.14
C ASP A 442 -6.12 3.71 -34.55
N GLU A 443 -6.37 3.83 -35.87
CA GLU A 443 -7.52 4.48 -36.53
C GLU A 443 -8.90 3.87 -36.18
N GLY A 444 -9.00 3.00 -35.18
CA GLY A 444 -10.25 2.40 -34.70
C GLY A 444 -10.62 2.72 -33.25
N ALA A 445 -9.82 3.53 -32.55
CA ALA A 445 -9.96 3.74 -31.10
C ALA A 445 -10.65 5.06 -30.70
N GLU A 446 -11.34 5.76 -31.61
CA GLU A 446 -12.06 7.00 -31.29
C GLU A 446 -13.26 6.83 -30.34
N GLY A 447 -13.68 5.60 -30.02
CA GLY A 447 -14.76 5.34 -29.06
C GLY A 447 -14.35 5.27 -27.58
N GLY A 448 -13.05 5.27 -27.28
CA GLY A 448 -12.56 5.11 -25.91
C GLY A 448 -11.86 6.37 -25.46
N LYS A 449 -12.47 7.17 -24.57
CA LYS A 449 -11.74 8.15 -23.74
C LYS A 449 -10.65 7.44 -22.92
N ALA A 450 -9.53 7.14 -23.60
CA ALA A 450 -8.32 6.52 -23.11
C ALA A 450 -7.62 7.57 -22.27
N GLY A 451 -8.04 7.64 -21.01
CA GLY A 451 -7.50 8.61 -20.08
C GLY A 451 -8.24 8.70 -18.77
N VAL A 452 -9.48 8.23 -18.64
CA VAL A 452 -10.28 8.53 -17.44
C VAL A 452 -10.34 7.40 -16.41
N ALA A 453 -9.86 6.19 -16.72
CA ALA A 453 -9.98 5.02 -15.83
C ALA A 453 -8.79 4.78 -14.87
N GLU A 454 -7.74 5.62 -14.93
CA GLU A 454 -6.67 5.69 -13.93
C GLU A 454 -6.42 7.14 -13.46
N LYS A 455 -7.34 8.05 -13.82
CA LYS A 455 -7.35 9.47 -13.43
C LYS A 455 -7.89 9.73 -12.01
N GLY A 456 -7.98 8.69 -11.17
CA GLY A 456 -8.05 8.87 -9.72
C GLY A 456 -6.74 9.41 -9.11
N TYR A 457 -5.73 9.67 -9.95
CA TYR A 457 -4.36 9.99 -9.56
C TYR A 457 -3.87 11.43 -9.82
N ALA A 458 -4.65 12.35 -10.37
CA ALA A 458 -4.37 13.79 -10.28
C ALA A 458 -5.55 14.56 -10.87
N ASN A 459 -5.98 15.64 -10.21
CA ASN A 459 -7.07 16.56 -10.54
C ASN A 459 -8.46 16.21 -9.99
N GLY A 460 -8.69 16.65 -8.75
CA GLY A 460 -10.00 17.05 -8.25
C GLY A 460 -9.99 18.53 -7.88
N GLY A 461 -9.92 19.42 -8.88
CA GLY A 461 -10.22 20.86 -8.71
C GLY A 461 -11.62 21.16 -9.27
N PRO A 462 -12.40 22.08 -8.67
CA PRO A 462 -13.76 22.33 -9.10
C PRO A 462 -13.76 23.06 -10.45
N SER A 463 -14.28 22.40 -11.48
CA SER A 463 -14.66 23.07 -12.72
C SER A 463 -15.83 24.01 -12.41
N ARG A 464 -15.55 25.32 -12.32
CA ARG A 464 -16.58 26.36 -12.47
C ARG A 464 -17.02 26.34 -13.93
N GLU A 465 -18.11 25.63 -14.24
CA GLU A 465 -18.84 25.86 -15.47
C GLU A 465 -19.75 27.07 -15.27
N HIS A 466 -19.43 28.15 -15.98
CA HIS A 466 -20.34 29.26 -16.21
C HIS A 466 -21.58 28.75 -16.94
N ALA A 467 -22.72 28.71 -16.23
CA ALA A 467 -24.01 28.55 -16.85
C ALA A 467 -24.40 29.88 -17.53
N GLN A 468 -24.40 29.90 -18.87
CA GLN A 468 -25.21 30.83 -19.64
C GLN A 468 -26.59 30.20 -19.86
N PRO A 469 -27.70 30.92 -19.62
CA PRO A 469 -29.03 30.36 -19.83
C PRO A 469 -29.40 30.40 -21.32
N LEU A 470 -29.66 29.23 -21.90
CA LEU A 470 -30.31 29.08 -23.20
C LEU A 470 -31.79 29.45 -23.05
N LEU A 471 -32.19 30.55 -23.70
CA LEU A 471 -33.57 30.95 -23.92
C LEU A 471 -34.23 29.97 -24.89
N ASN A 472 -35.29 29.31 -24.42
CA ASN A 472 -36.22 28.55 -25.24
C ASN A 472 -37.42 29.46 -25.54
N GLY A 473 -37.70 29.70 -26.81
CA GLY A 473 -38.85 30.49 -27.25
C GLY A 473 -39.05 30.31 -28.75
N GLY A 474 -39.62 29.16 -29.12
CA GLY A 474 -39.94 28.80 -30.50
C GLY A 474 -41.07 29.66 -31.07
N GLU A 475 -40.92 30.01 -32.34
CA GLU A 475 -41.92 30.62 -33.20
C GLU A 475 -43.14 29.72 -33.40
N ALA A 476 -44.34 30.29 -33.25
CA ALA A 476 -45.55 29.74 -33.85
C ALA A 476 -46.58 30.86 -34.14
N ARG A 477 -46.68 31.20 -35.43
CA ARG A 477 -47.89 31.51 -36.23
C ARG A 477 -48.88 32.57 -35.72
N VAL A 478 -48.97 33.66 -36.47
CA VAL A 478 -50.13 34.58 -36.58
C VAL A 478 -50.94 34.20 -37.84
N PRO A 479 -52.29 34.29 -37.82
CA PRO A 479 -53.01 35.16 -38.78
C PRO A 479 -54.32 35.78 -38.16
N PRO A 480 -55.22 36.47 -38.90
CA PRO A 480 -55.55 37.91 -38.81
C PRO A 480 -57.02 38.13 -38.35
N PRO A 481 -57.67 39.32 -38.46
CA PRO A 481 -57.24 40.66 -38.93
C PRO A 481 -56.94 41.70 -37.83
#